data_AF-A0A959KHK4-F1
#
_entry.id   AF-A0A959KHK4-F1
#
_cell.length_a   1.000
_cell.length_b   1.000
_cell.length_c   1.000
_cell.angle_alpha   90.00
_cell.angle_beta   90.00
_cell.angle_gamma   90.00
#
_symmetry.space_group_name_H-M   'P 1'
#
loop_
_entity.id
_entity.type
_entity.pdbx_description
1 polymer ?
#
loop_
_entity_poly.entity_id
_entity_poly.type
_entity_poly.pdbx_seq_one_letter_code
_entity_poly.pdbx_strand_id
1 'polypeptide(L)'
;PVGDPEKIDPTGSNETDDPYTLRGQSSHDNLQVVTTAPRSEGTYYKIQIIAIRTFEEDHPRYAGVRNIGRFDTERIVEKNLTRVLIADFGTIEEAKVALNLVEEGGFPDAFIVRYQDGQRMERYRGK
;
A
#
# COMPACT_ATOMS: atom_id res chain seq x y z
N PRO A 1 20.58 -30.31 12.24
CA PRO A 1 20.85 -29.09 11.47
C PRO A 1 19.88 -27.98 11.92
N VAL A 2 20.31 -27.19 12.89
CA VAL A 2 19.65 -25.95 13.29
C VAL A 2 20.03 -24.94 12.21
N GLY A 3 19.05 -24.45 11.46
CA GLY A 3 19.27 -23.46 10.39
C GLY A 3 19.87 -22.18 10.98
N ASP A 4 20.83 -21.62 10.25
CA ASP A 4 21.57 -20.42 10.63
C ASP A 4 20.61 -19.24 10.91
N PRO A 5 20.88 -18.40 11.93
CA PRO A 5 20.12 -17.20 12.16
C PRO A 5 20.39 -16.21 11.01
N GLU A 6 19.33 -15.92 10.25
CA GLU A 6 19.30 -14.92 9.19
C GLU A 6 19.85 -13.59 9.74
N LYS A 7 20.87 -13.05 9.07
CA LYS A 7 21.54 -11.81 9.48
C LYS A 7 20.55 -10.65 9.38
N ILE A 8 20.38 -9.94 10.49
CA ILE A 8 19.63 -8.68 10.52
C ILE A 8 20.60 -7.57 10.12
N ASP A 9 20.51 -7.11 8.87
CA ASP A 9 21.20 -5.90 8.42
C ASP A 9 20.42 -4.66 8.92
N PRO A 10 21.01 -3.77 9.73
CA PRO A 10 20.26 -2.76 10.49
C PRO A 10 20.06 -1.40 9.77
N THR A 11 20.19 -1.32 8.44
CA THR A 11 20.01 -0.05 7.72
C THR A 11 19.63 -0.24 6.26
N GLY A 12 18.43 0.21 5.88
CA GLY A 12 18.11 0.62 4.50
C GLY A 12 17.32 -0.38 3.66
N SER A 13 16.00 -0.14 3.57
CA SER A 13 15.11 -0.53 2.45
C SER A 13 15.48 -1.81 1.69
N ASN A 14 14.95 -2.96 2.13
CA ASN A 14 14.93 -4.18 1.32
C ASN A 14 13.97 -3.98 0.12
N GLU A 15 14.48 -3.37 -0.94
CA GLU A 15 13.94 -3.48 -2.30
C GLU A 15 14.23 -4.88 -2.82
N THR A 16 13.41 -5.84 -2.42
CA THR A 16 13.33 -7.10 -3.16
C THR A 16 12.13 -6.97 -4.10
N ASP A 17 12.40 -6.87 -5.41
CA ASP A 17 11.38 -6.98 -6.48
C ASP A 17 10.64 -8.33 -6.44
N ASP A 18 11.06 -9.26 -5.58
CA ASP A 18 10.41 -10.53 -5.37
C ASP A 18 9.02 -10.34 -4.75
N PRO A 19 7.97 -10.89 -5.38
CA PRO A 19 6.63 -10.81 -4.84
C PRO A 19 6.56 -11.56 -3.50
N TYR A 20 6.02 -10.90 -2.48
CA TYR A 20 5.78 -11.48 -1.18
C TYR A 20 4.28 -11.47 -0.85
N THR A 21 3.91 -12.28 0.15
CA THR A 21 2.53 -12.37 0.62
C THR A 21 2.37 -11.73 1.98
N LEU A 22 1.28 -10.99 2.18
CA LEU A 22 0.86 -10.51 3.50
C LEU A 22 -0.65 -10.73 3.68
N ARG A 23 -1.09 -10.78 4.93
CA ARG A 23 -2.51 -10.82 5.29
C ARG A 23 -2.85 -9.55 6.06
N GLY A 24 -3.97 -8.92 5.72
CA GLY A 24 -4.45 -7.77 6.49
C GLY A 24 -4.71 -8.14 7.95
N GLN A 25 -4.45 -7.22 8.87
CA GLN A 25 -4.47 -7.48 10.32
C GLN A 25 -5.73 -6.96 11.03
N SER A 26 -6.73 -6.46 10.29
CA SER A 26 -7.99 -6.00 10.88
C SER A 26 -9.15 -6.97 10.60
N SER A 27 -10.15 -6.98 11.47
CA SER A 27 -11.37 -7.79 11.27
C SER A 27 -12.16 -7.42 10.01
N HIS A 28 -11.97 -6.20 9.50
CA HIS A 28 -12.64 -5.69 8.30
C HIS A 28 -11.80 -5.87 7.03
N ASP A 29 -10.51 -6.19 7.18
CA ASP A 29 -9.56 -6.39 6.09
C ASP A 29 -8.50 -7.41 6.53
N ASN A 30 -8.81 -8.69 6.33
CA ASN A 30 -7.99 -9.85 6.67
C ASN A 30 -7.68 -10.74 5.45
N LEU A 31 -7.76 -10.16 4.25
CA LEU A 31 -7.53 -10.87 2.99
C LEU A 31 -6.03 -11.11 2.77
N GLN A 32 -5.70 -12.20 2.09
CA GLN A 32 -4.34 -12.45 1.65
C GLN A 32 -4.07 -11.69 0.35
N VAL A 33 -2.94 -11.01 0.30
CA VAL A 33 -2.50 -10.30 -0.90
C VAL A 33 -1.09 -10.70 -1.29
N VAL A 34 -0.79 -10.57 -2.59
CA VAL A 34 0.56 -10.67 -3.15
C VAL A 34 0.96 -9.31 -3.70
N THR A 35 2.17 -8.86 -3.40
CA THR A 35 2.67 -7.54 -3.76
C THR A 35 4.19 -7.54 -3.93
N THR A 36 4.70 -6.61 -4.73
CA THR A 36 6.13 -6.26 -4.82
C THR A 36 6.41 -4.89 -4.17
N ALA A 37 5.41 -4.29 -3.51
CA ALA A 37 5.53 -2.96 -2.94
C ALA A 37 6.64 -2.91 -1.88
N PRO A 38 7.49 -1.88 -1.85
CA PRO A 38 8.51 -1.74 -0.81
C PRO A 38 7.93 -1.81 0.60
N ARG A 39 8.66 -2.47 1.50
CA ARG A 39 8.34 -2.52 2.93
C ARG A 39 9.16 -1.47 3.66
N SER A 40 8.48 -0.70 4.51
CA SER A 40 9.11 0.20 5.47
C SER A 40 8.91 -0.32 6.88
N GLU A 41 9.91 -0.11 7.73
CA GLU A 41 9.81 -0.30 9.18
C GLU A 41 9.02 0.86 9.82
N GLY A 42 8.43 0.59 10.99
CA GLY A 42 7.62 1.57 11.70
C GLY A 42 6.24 1.76 11.08
N THR A 43 5.56 2.81 11.53
CA THR A 43 4.22 3.19 11.04
C THR A 43 4.34 4.11 9.83
N TYR A 44 3.57 3.81 8.79
CA TYR A 44 3.47 4.63 7.58
C TYR A 44 2.09 4.43 6.93
N TYR A 45 1.80 5.17 5.88
CA TYR A 45 0.47 5.26 5.29
C TYR A 45 0.52 5.12 3.77
N LYS A 46 -0.54 4.52 3.23
CA LYS A 46 -0.83 4.50 1.80
C LYS A 46 -2.29 4.90 1.59
N ILE A 47 -2.62 5.38 0.40
CA ILE A 47 -4.00 5.72 0.03
C ILE A 47 -4.47 4.70 -0.98
N GLN A 48 -5.47 3.90 -0.62
CA GLN A 48 -6.11 3.01 -1.58
C GLN A 48 -7.10 3.81 -2.43
N ILE A 49 -6.89 3.83 -3.75
CA ILE A 49 -7.70 4.62 -4.67
C ILE A 49 -8.76 3.79 -5.41
N ILE A 50 -8.47 2.51 -5.67
CA ILE A 50 -9.42 1.60 -6.34
C ILE A 50 -9.04 0.13 -6.06
N ALA A 51 -10.00 -0.77 -6.26
CA ALA A 51 -9.75 -2.19 -6.46
C ALA A 51 -10.27 -2.62 -7.84
N ILE A 52 -9.40 -3.10 -8.72
CA ILE A 52 -9.71 -3.41 -10.13
C ILE A 52 -9.04 -4.71 -10.57
N ARG A 53 -9.55 -5.38 -11.61
CA ARG A 53 -8.96 -6.64 -12.12
C ARG A 53 -7.60 -6.46 -12.79
N THR A 54 -7.48 -5.42 -13.61
CA THR A 54 -6.26 -5.11 -14.37
C THR A 54 -5.86 -3.68 -14.05
N PHE A 55 -4.60 -3.50 -13.65
CA PHE A 55 -3.99 -2.20 -13.42
C PHE A 55 -3.01 -1.91 -14.56
N GLU A 56 -3.15 -0.73 -15.14
CA GLU A 56 -2.27 -0.19 -16.17
C GLU A 56 -1.96 1.25 -15.75
N GLU A 57 -0.76 1.50 -15.25
CA GLU A 57 -0.36 2.80 -14.69
C GLU A 57 -0.52 3.96 -15.68
N ASP A 58 -0.25 3.68 -16.97
CA ASP A 58 -0.38 4.63 -18.07
C ASP A 58 -1.83 4.91 -18.52
N HIS A 59 -2.82 4.21 -17.96
CA HIS A 59 -4.22 4.46 -18.27
C HIS A 59 -4.67 5.88 -17.85
N PRO A 60 -5.36 6.67 -18.71
CA PRO A 60 -5.71 8.08 -18.45
C PRO A 60 -6.43 8.37 -17.13
N ARG A 61 -7.22 7.42 -16.61
CA ARG A 61 -7.85 7.50 -15.28
C ARG A 61 -6.89 7.85 -14.13
N TYR A 62 -5.60 7.54 -14.27
CA TYR A 62 -4.60 7.78 -13.23
C TYR A 62 -3.86 9.10 -13.43
N ALA A 63 -4.10 9.83 -14.53
CA ALA A 63 -3.36 11.04 -14.87
C ALA A 63 -3.43 12.11 -13.76
N GLY A 64 -4.57 12.24 -13.07
CA GLY A 64 -4.76 13.19 -11.97
C GLY A 64 -3.98 12.88 -10.70
N VAL A 65 -3.43 11.66 -10.54
CA VAL A 65 -2.77 11.22 -9.30
C VAL A 65 -1.34 10.73 -9.47
N ARG A 66 -0.83 10.64 -10.72
CA ARG A 66 0.52 10.14 -11.05
C ARG A 66 1.67 10.81 -10.31
N ASN A 67 1.52 12.11 -10.02
CA ASN A 67 2.59 12.90 -9.41
C ASN A 67 2.42 13.06 -7.88
N ILE A 68 1.42 12.40 -7.27
CA ILE A 68 1.15 12.52 -5.84
C ILE A 68 2.07 11.60 -5.01
N GLY A 69 2.42 10.44 -5.55
CA GLY A 69 3.30 9.47 -4.90
C GLY A 69 3.50 8.22 -5.76
N ARG A 70 4.28 7.25 -5.27
CA ARG A 70 4.52 5.99 -5.98
C ARG A 70 3.25 5.13 -6.05
N PHE A 71 2.98 4.51 -7.18
CA PHE A 71 1.98 3.44 -7.28
C PHE A 71 2.48 2.14 -6.68
N ASP A 72 1.70 1.61 -5.74
CA ASP A 72 1.85 0.25 -5.22
C ASP A 72 0.60 -0.56 -5.57
N THR A 73 0.76 -1.89 -5.71
CA THR A 73 -0.36 -2.80 -5.96
C THR A 73 -0.39 -3.97 -5.00
N GLU A 74 -1.60 -4.39 -4.60
CA GLU A 74 -1.82 -5.60 -3.79
C GLU A 74 -2.87 -6.49 -4.47
N ARG A 75 -2.44 -7.63 -5.04
CA ARG A 75 -3.35 -8.59 -5.65
C ARG A 75 -4.00 -9.45 -4.57
N ILE A 76 -5.31 -9.31 -4.40
CA ILE A 76 -6.12 -10.10 -3.48
C ILE A 76 -6.29 -11.51 -4.04
N VAL A 77 -5.73 -12.50 -3.34
CA VAL A 77 -5.66 -13.90 -3.79
C VAL A 77 -7.05 -14.48 -3.98
N GLU A 78 -7.97 -14.22 -3.05
CA GLU A 78 -9.29 -14.86 -3.03
C GLU A 78 -10.32 -14.18 -3.94
N LYS A 79 -10.02 -12.98 -4.48
CA LYS A 79 -11.04 -12.14 -5.18
C LYS A 79 -10.71 -11.80 -6.63
N ASN A 80 -9.52 -12.14 -7.12
CA ASN A 80 -9.04 -11.73 -8.45
C ASN A 80 -9.24 -10.21 -8.69
N LEU A 81 -8.87 -9.43 -7.67
CA LEU A 81 -8.88 -7.97 -7.65
C LEU A 81 -7.52 -7.49 -7.17
N THR A 82 -7.04 -6.41 -7.75
CA THR A 82 -5.81 -5.71 -7.37
C THR A 82 -6.18 -4.38 -6.76
N ARG A 83 -5.78 -4.17 -5.50
CA ARG A 83 -5.83 -2.84 -4.88
C ARG A 83 -4.72 -2.01 -5.50
N VAL A 84 -5.07 -0.79 -5.91
CA VAL A 84 -4.11 0.20 -6.37
C VAL A 84 -3.99 1.25 -5.28
N LEU A 85 -2.76 1.55 -4.90
CA LEU A 85 -2.44 2.47 -3.82
C LEU A 85 -1.46 3.54 -4.28
N ILE A 86 -1.58 4.74 -3.69
CA ILE A 86 -0.52 5.76 -3.71
C ILE A 86 0.21 5.67 -2.37
N ALA A 87 1.54 5.58 -2.41
CA ALA A 87 2.39 5.30 -1.25
C ALA A 87 3.33 6.48 -0.90
N ASP A 88 4.27 6.19 0.01
CA ASP A 88 5.35 7.10 0.47
C ASP A 88 4.92 8.22 1.42
N PHE A 89 3.90 7.96 2.25
CA PHE A 89 3.49 8.87 3.33
C PHE A 89 3.97 8.33 4.69
N GLY A 90 4.95 8.99 5.30
CA GLY A 90 5.50 8.59 6.59
C GLY A 90 4.62 9.01 7.76
N THR A 91 3.85 10.08 7.60
CA THR A 91 2.95 10.60 8.64
C THR A 91 1.49 10.62 8.20
N ILE A 92 0.58 10.70 9.17
CA ILE A 92 -0.85 10.80 8.87
C ILE A 92 -1.20 12.16 8.26
N GLU A 93 -0.50 13.22 8.64
CA GLU A 93 -0.65 14.56 8.10
C GLU A 93 -0.31 14.60 6.61
N GLU A 94 0.80 13.99 6.20
CA GLU A 94 1.18 13.82 4.78
C GLU A 94 0.10 13.06 4.02
N ALA A 95 -0.38 11.93 4.58
CA ALA A 95 -1.41 11.12 3.96
C ALA A 95 -2.76 11.86 3.83
N LYS A 96 -3.12 12.71 4.80
CA LYS A 96 -4.33 13.56 4.71
C LYS A 96 -4.22 14.60 3.61
N VAL A 97 -3.07 15.26 3.46
CA VAL A 97 -2.82 16.20 2.36
C VAL A 97 -2.91 15.49 1.02
N ALA A 98 -2.25 14.34 0.88
CA ALA A 98 -2.28 13.55 -0.34
C ALA A 98 -3.67 12.98 -0.65
N LEU A 99 -4.47 12.63 0.36
CA LEU A 99 -5.85 12.17 0.16
C LEU A 99 -6.69 13.26 -0.52
N ASN A 100 -6.60 14.51 -0.07
CA ASN A 100 -7.33 15.62 -0.70
C ASN A 100 -6.95 15.75 -2.20
N LEU A 101 -5.65 15.67 -2.51
CA LEU A 101 -5.17 15.73 -3.90
C LEU A 101 -5.65 14.52 -4.72
N VAL A 102 -5.71 13.33 -4.11
CA VAL A 102 -6.21 12.11 -4.75
C VAL A 102 -7.71 12.21 -5.05
N GLU A 103 -8.49 12.75 -4.11
CA GLU A 103 -9.92 12.99 -4.27
C GLU A 103 -10.19 14.00 -5.39
N GLU A 104 -9.48 15.14 -5.37
CA GLU A 104 -9.49 16.15 -6.46
C GLU A 104 -9.02 15.57 -7.80
N GLY A 105 -8.09 14.61 -7.76
CA GLY A 105 -7.56 13.88 -8.91
C GLY A 105 -8.51 12.83 -9.50
N GLY A 106 -9.72 12.67 -8.96
CA GLY A 106 -10.79 11.83 -9.52
C GLY A 106 -11.09 10.55 -8.76
N PHE A 107 -10.57 10.38 -7.54
CA PHE A 107 -10.84 9.21 -6.69
C PHE A 107 -11.53 9.61 -5.36
N PRO A 108 -12.79 10.07 -5.41
CA PRO A 108 -13.50 10.60 -4.23
C PRO A 108 -13.78 9.56 -3.14
N ASP A 109 -13.76 8.28 -3.49
CA ASP A 109 -13.95 7.17 -2.54
C ASP A 109 -12.62 6.63 -1.98
N ALA A 110 -11.51 7.30 -2.28
CA ALA A 110 -10.20 6.90 -1.78
C ALA A 110 -10.14 6.96 -0.24
N PHE A 111 -9.24 6.18 0.34
CA PHE A 111 -9.06 6.20 1.79
C PHE A 111 -7.64 5.84 2.20
N ILE A 112 -7.22 6.44 3.31
CA ILE A 112 -5.94 6.18 3.95
C ILE A 112 -5.96 4.81 4.64
N VAL A 113 -4.88 4.06 4.51
CA VAL A 113 -4.62 2.78 5.15
C VAL A 113 -3.32 2.89 5.94
N ARG A 114 -3.36 2.51 7.22
CA ARG A 114 -2.16 2.41 8.06
C ARG A 114 -1.43 1.11 7.77
N TYR A 115 -0.11 1.20 7.62
CA TYR A 115 0.80 0.09 7.61
C TYR A 115 1.73 0.16 8.82
N GLN A 116 2.19 -1.00 9.26
CA GLN A 116 3.18 -1.13 10.33
C GLN A 116 4.13 -2.27 9.97
N ASP A 117 5.43 -2.00 9.87
CA ASP A 117 6.47 -3.00 9.60
C ASP A 117 6.16 -3.87 8.37
N GLY A 118 5.79 -3.23 7.26
CA GLY A 118 5.37 -3.94 6.04
C GLY A 118 3.96 -4.54 6.05
N GLN A 119 3.26 -4.56 7.19
CA GLN A 119 1.93 -5.16 7.32
C GLN A 119 0.80 -4.15 7.16
N ARG A 120 -0.24 -4.55 6.46
CA ARG A 120 -1.46 -3.77 6.29
C ARG A 120 -2.34 -3.91 7.54
N MET A 121 -2.60 -2.80 8.21
CA MET A 121 -3.34 -2.81 9.47
C MET A 121 -4.83 -2.54 9.23
N GLU A 122 -5.20 -1.27 9.10
CA GLU A 122 -6.59 -0.83 9.05
C GLU A 122 -6.75 0.46 8.24
N ARG A 123 -7.97 0.70 7.76
CA ARG A 123 -8.35 2.01 7.23
C ARG A 123 -8.28 3.04 8.35
N TYR A 124 -7.61 4.16 8.11
CA TYR A 124 -7.64 5.29 9.02
C TYR A 124 -9.05 5.91 9.05
N ARG A 125 -9.59 6.17 10.25
CA ARG A 125 -10.97 6.67 10.47
C ARG A 125 -11.02 8.03 11.18
N GLY A 126 -9.90 8.75 11.29
CA GLY A 126 -9.87 10.07 11.92
C GLY A 126 -10.37 11.16 11.00
N LYS A 127 -11.26 12.03 11.50
CA LYS A 127 -11.58 13.31 10.87
C LYS A 127 -10.38 14.26 10.93
#